data_AF-A0A6N8HKI0-F1
#
_entry.id   AF-A0A6N8HKI0-F1
#
_cell.length_a   1.000
_cell.length_b   1.000
_cell.length_c   1.000
_cell.angle_alpha   90.00
_cell.angle_beta   90.00
_cell.angle_gamma   90.00
#
_symmetry.space_group_name_H-M   'P 1'
#
loop_
_entity.id
_entity.type
_entity.pdbx_description
1 polymer ?
#
loop_
_entity_poly.entity_id
_entity_poly.type
_entity_poly.pdbx_seq_one_letter_code
_entity_poly.pdbx_strand_id
1 'polypeptide(L)'
;MRMPTSFSRENGFTLIEIITSIALLAMVVAVMLPIFPQIMTWSQQSEDQLTSSNLLGQVMNDVENIDLPNVPDCPGARTYGELGSFSTYQVDGRTYTVKLDVCRETDVSLNRAKIRIFAPDGKRHSEKYTYIKAGADDEASEE
;
A
#
# COMPACT_ATOMS: atom_id res chain seq x y z
N MET A 1 76.90 24.03 13.54
CA MET A 1 75.50 23.71 13.88
C MET A 1 74.88 23.05 12.65
N ARG A 2 74.69 21.73 12.65
CA ARG A 2 74.26 20.95 11.48
C ARG A 2 72.85 20.44 11.76
N MET A 3 71.86 20.96 11.03
CA MET A 3 70.47 20.49 11.15
C MET A 3 70.34 19.11 10.50
N PRO A 4 69.75 18.12 11.19
CA PRO A 4 69.36 16.87 10.55
C PRO A 4 68.11 17.11 9.70
N THR A 5 68.23 16.90 8.39
CA THR A 5 67.08 16.84 7.49
C THR A 5 66.38 15.49 7.69
N SER A 6 65.19 15.51 8.27
CA SER A 6 64.31 14.33 8.30
C SER A 6 63.82 14.05 6.88
N PHE A 7 64.33 12.99 6.25
CA PHE A 7 63.72 12.43 5.06
C PHE A 7 62.45 11.69 5.47
N SER A 8 61.29 12.29 5.21
CA SER A 8 60.02 11.57 5.24
C SER A 8 60.05 10.51 4.14
N ARG A 9 60.07 9.23 4.53
CA ARG A 9 59.83 8.13 3.57
C ARG A 9 58.36 8.19 3.20
N GLU A 10 58.07 8.70 2.02
CA GLU A 10 56.76 8.53 1.40
C GLU A 10 56.63 7.05 1.01
N ASN A 11 55.87 6.30 1.80
CA ASN A 11 55.52 4.92 1.47
C ASN A 11 54.53 4.95 0.30
N GLY A 12 55.05 4.91 -0.93
CA GLY A 12 54.24 4.79 -2.13
C GLY A 12 53.52 3.45 -2.18
N PHE A 13 52.27 3.45 -2.63
CA PHE A 13 51.52 2.21 -2.87
C PHE A 13 52.21 1.36 -3.94
N THR A 14 52.31 0.07 -3.69
CA THR A 14 52.84 -0.85 -4.69
C THR A 14 51.80 -1.12 -5.77
N LEU A 15 52.26 -1.33 -7.02
CA LEU A 15 51.36 -1.58 -8.15
C LEU A 15 50.46 -2.81 -7.92
N ILE A 16 50.99 -3.84 -7.23
CA ILE A 16 50.23 -5.04 -6.86
C ILE A 16 49.08 -4.70 -5.91
N GLU A 17 49.30 -3.81 -4.95
CA GLU A 17 48.31 -3.41 -3.95
C GLU A 17 47.13 -2.64 -4.58
N ILE A 18 47.40 -1.84 -5.61
CA ILE A 18 46.36 -1.17 -6.39
C ILE A 18 45.53 -2.19 -7.17
N ILE A 19 46.17 -3.16 -7.83
CA ILE A 19 45.45 -4.21 -8.58
C ILE A 19 44.62 -5.08 -7.64
N THR A 20 45.16 -5.47 -6.49
CA THR A 20 44.43 -6.25 -5.47
C THR A 20 43.23 -5.46 -4.95
N SER A 21 43.39 -4.15 -4.70
CA SER A 21 42.29 -3.30 -4.24
C SER A 21 41.17 -3.18 -5.28
N ILE A 22 41.51 -2.98 -6.56
CA ILE A 22 40.53 -2.92 -7.66
C ILE A 22 39.85 -4.28 -7.84
N ALA A 23 40.60 -5.38 -7.76
CA ALA A 23 40.04 -6.73 -7.87
C ALA A 23 39.04 -7.03 -6.74
N LEU A 24 39.38 -6.67 -5.50
CA LEU A 24 38.47 -6.80 -4.36
C LEU A 24 37.24 -5.92 -4.50
N LEU A 25 37.40 -4.67 -4.94
CA LEU A 25 36.29 -3.76 -5.20
C LEU A 25 35.35 -4.32 -6.27
N ALA A 26 35.90 -4.82 -7.38
CA ALA A 26 35.12 -5.42 -8.47
C ALA A 26 34.33 -6.65 -7.99
N MET A 27 34.93 -7.48 -7.14
CA MET A 27 34.25 -8.63 -6.54
C MET A 27 33.07 -8.18 -5.66
N VAL A 28 33.26 -7.17 -4.81
CA VAL A 28 32.19 -6.62 -3.96
C VAL A 28 31.05 -6.05 -4.81
N VAL A 29 31.37 -5.27 -5.85
CA VAL A 29 30.36 -4.71 -6.75
C VAL A 29 29.61 -5.83 -7.48
N ALA A 30 30.31 -6.83 -8.00
CA ALA A 30 29.69 -7.96 -8.70
C ALA A 30 28.68 -8.72 -7.82
N VAL A 31 28.98 -8.88 -6.53
CA VAL A 31 28.07 -9.51 -5.56
C VAL A 31 26.89 -8.61 -5.18
N MET A 32 27.06 -7.29 -5.23
CA MET A 32 26.00 -6.30 -4.92
C MET A 32 25.02 -6.07 -6.09
N LEU A 33 25.46 -6.23 -7.34
CA LEU A 33 24.63 -6.01 -8.54
C LEU A 33 23.25 -6.72 -8.52
N PRO A 34 23.12 -8.01 -8.14
CA PRO A 34 21.82 -8.69 -8.14
C PRO A 34 20.82 -8.17 -7.09
N ILE A 35 21.24 -7.34 -6.13
CA ILE A 35 20.39 -6.84 -5.05
C ILE A 35 19.56 -5.62 -5.51
N PHE A 36 20.07 -4.81 -6.46
CA PHE A 36 19.37 -3.60 -6.92
C PHE A 36 17.96 -3.86 -7.49
N PRO A 37 17.74 -4.86 -8.35
CA PRO A 37 16.39 -5.15 -8.85
C PRO A 37 15.41 -5.54 -7.74
N GLN A 38 15.90 -6.23 -6.70
CA GLN A 38 15.09 -6.65 -5.56
C GLN A 38 14.64 -5.45 -4.72
N ILE A 39 15.56 -4.53 -4.42
CA ILE A 39 15.25 -3.29 -3.69
C ILE A 39 14.22 -2.46 -4.45
N MET A 40 14.38 -2.31 -5.77
CA MET A 40 13.46 -1.53 -6.58
C MET A 40 12.04 -2.13 -6.56
N THR A 41 11.93 -3.45 -6.62
CA THR A 41 10.65 -4.15 -6.56
C THR A 41 9.98 -3.98 -5.21
N TRP A 42 10.74 -4.08 -4.11
CA TRP A 42 10.22 -3.87 -2.76
C TRP A 42 9.76 -2.43 -2.53
N SER A 43 10.48 -1.45 -3.08
CA SER A 43 10.07 -0.03 -3.02
C SER A 43 8.70 0.15 -3.67
N GLN A 44 8.52 -0.37 -4.87
CA GLN A 44 7.24 -0.28 -5.59
C GLN A 44 6.10 -0.97 -4.85
N GLN A 45 6.33 -2.17 -4.31
CA GLN A 45 5.33 -2.87 -3.50
C GLN A 45 4.96 -2.11 -2.22
N SER A 46 5.94 -1.47 -1.58
CA SER A 46 5.72 -0.69 -0.37
C SER A 46 4.91 0.58 -0.66
N GLU A 47 5.24 1.28 -1.75
CA GLU A 47 4.46 2.43 -2.23
C GLU A 47 3.02 2.02 -2.56
N ASP A 48 2.84 0.94 -3.32
CA ASP A 48 1.52 0.41 -3.67
C ASP A 48 0.69 0.02 -2.43
N GLN A 49 1.34 -0.54 -1.41
CA GLN A 49 0.71 -0.90 -0.15
C GLN A 49 0.27 0.33 0.64
N LEU A 50 1.12 1.36 0.73
CA LEU A 50 0.80 2.61 1.41
C LEU A 50 -0.36 3.34 0.72
N THR A 51 -0.30 3.46 -0.60
CA THR A 51 -1.37 4.06 -1.40
C THR A 51 -2.68 3.31 -1.22
N SER A 52 -2.65 1.97 -1.24
CA SER A 52 -3.87 1.17 -1.01
C SER A 52 -4.44 1.33 0.40
N SER A 53 -3.58 1.46 1.41
CA SER A 53 -4.00 1.58 2.81
C SER A 53 -4.59 2.95 3.08
N ASN A 54 -4.00 4.01 2.51
CA ASN A 54 -4.53 5.36 2.61
C ASN A 54 -5.87 5.48 1.88
N LEU A 55 -5.94 4.98 0.65
CA LEU A 55 -7.17 4.95 -0.13
C LEU A 55 -8.27 4.14 0.57
N LEU A 56 -7.93 2.98 1.12
CA LEU A 56 -8.88 2.17 1.88
C LEU A 56 -9.42 2.93 3.11
N GLY A 57 -8.57 3.64 3.84
CA GLY A 57 -8.98 4.46 4.98
C GLY A 57 -9.97 5.55 4.56
N GLN A 58 -9.69 6.23 3.44
CA GLN A 58 -10.60 7.21 2.87
C GLN A 58 -11.94 6.59 2.48
N VAL A 59 -11.92 5.47 1.76
CA VAL A 59 -13.13 4.75 1.35
C VAL A 59 -13.94 4.29 2.56
N MET A 60 -13.29 3.80 3.62
CA MET A 60 -13.98 3.37 4.85
C MET A 60 -14.68 4.53 5.54
N ASN A 61 -14.01 5.67 5.67
CA ASN A 61 -14.58 6.89 6.25
C ASN A 61 -15.77 7.40 5.43
N ASP A 62 -15.65 7.34 4.10
CA ASP A 62 -16.72 7.76 3.19
C ASP A 62 -17.93 6.82 3.29
N VAL A 63 -17.69 5.50 3.36
CA VAL A 63 -18.74 4.47 3.48
C VAL A 63 -19.45 4.48 4.83
N GLU A 64 -18.78 4.84 5.92
CA GLU A 64 -19.39 4.90 7.26
C GLU A 64 -20.54 5.92 7.34
N ASN A 65 -20.48 6.98 6.53
CA ASN A 65 -21.45 8.07 6.52
C ASN A 65 -22.55 7.89 5.46
N ILE A 66 -22.58 6.76 4.76
CA ILE A 66 -23.60 6.50 3.73
C ILE A 66 -24.84 5.91 4.39
N ASP A 67 -25.96 6.60 4.17
CA ASP A 67 -27.28 6.02 4.43
C ASP A 67 -27.65 5.08 3.28
N LEU A 68 -27.84 3.79 3.62
CA LEU A 68 -28.15 2.74 2.65
C LEU A 68 -29.59 2.27 2.85
N PRO A 69 -30.56 2.79 2.08
CA PRO A 69 -31.92 2.29 2.15
C PRO A 69 -31.99 0.86 1.60
N ASN A 70 -32.77 0.01 2.28
CA ASN A 70 -33.11 -1.35 1.84
C ASN A 70 -31.89 -2.26 1.61
N VAL A 71 -31.07 -2.45 2.65
CA VAL A 71 -29.98 -3.44 2.65
C VAL A 71 -30.57 -4.86 2.76
N PRO A 72 -30.33 -5.75 1.79
CA PRO A 72 -30.81 -7.14 1.83
C PRO A 72 -30.05 -7.98 2.86
N ASP A 73 -30.68 -9.02 3.40
CA ASP A 73 -30.03 -9.97 4.30
C ASP A 73 -28.94 -10.79 3.58
N CYS A 74 -27.86 -11.10 4.30
CA CYS A 74 -26.79 -11.96 3.79
C CYS A 74 -27.31 -13.40 3.57
N PRO A 75 -26.87 -14.13 2.51
CA PRO A 75 -25.79 -13.82 1.57
C PRO A 75 -26.21 -12.98 0.36
N GLY A 76 -27.43 -12.44 0.32
CA GLY A 76 -27.97 -11.65 -0.79
C GLY A 76 -27.35 -10.27 -0.94
N ALA A 77 -26.03 -10.15 -0.94
CA ALA A 77 -25.34 -8.87 -0.99
C ALA A 77 -25.68 -8.07 -2.23
N ARG A 78 -26.00 -6.79 -2.02
CA ARG A 78 -26.21 -5.84 -3.10
C ARG A 78 -24.88 -5.17 -3.42
N THR A 79 -24.42 -5.31 -4.65
CA THR A 79 -23.30 -4.54 -5.16
C THR A 79 -23.79 -3.12 -5.42
N TYR A 80 -23.40 -2.20 -4.56
CA TYR A 80 -23.50 -0.78 -4.81
C TYR A 80 -22.30 -0.38 -5.68
N GLY A 81 -22.38 -0.71 -6.97
CA GLY A 81 -21.35 -0.40 -7.96
C GLY A 81 -21.31 1.08 -8.36
N GLU A 82 -22.36 1.82 -7.99
CA GLU A 82 -22.56 3.24 -8.30
C GLU A 82 -23.11 3.95 -7.07
N LEU A 83 -22.34 3.99 -5.99
CA LEU A 83 -22.61 4.89 -4.85
C LEU A 83 -22.37 6.36 -5.24
N GLY A 84 -22.89 6.79 -6.39
CA GLY A 84 -22.60 8.09 -6.98
C GLY A 84 -21.11 8.42 -6.96
N SER A 85 -20.77 9.44 -6.16
CA SER A 85 -19.43 10.03 -6.00
C SER A 85 -18.34 9.09 -5.49
N PHE A 86 -18.66 7.93 -4.92
CA PHE A 86 -17.67 7.02 -4.29
C PHE A 86 -17.16 5.90 -5.21
N SER A 87 -17.47 5.97 -6.51
CA SER A 87 -17.09 4.92 -7.47
C SER A 87 -15.63 5.02 -7.91
N THR A 88 -15.03 6.21 -7.90
CA THR A 88 -13.67 6.43 -8.37
C THR A 88 -12.90 7.38 -7.47
N TYR A 89 -11.61 7.11 -7.29
CA TYR A 89 -10.69 7.92 -6.50
C TYR A 89 -9.43 8.20 -7.31
N GLN A 90 -8.93 9.43 -7.23
CA GLN A 90 -7.68 9.83 -7.85
C GLN A 90 -6.57 9.83 -6.80
N VAL A 91 -5.57 8.98 -6.97
CA VAL A 91 -4.37 8.97 -6.12
C VAL A 91 -3.15 9.01 -7.03
N ASP A 92 -2.31 10.03 -6.86
CA ASP A 92 -1.10 10.25 -7.67
C ASP A 92 -1.34 10.24 -9.19
N GLY A 93 -2.46 10.82 -9.63
CA GLY A 93 -2.85 10.87 -11.04
C GLY A 93 -3.35 9.54 -11.64
N ARG A 94 -3.59 8.53 -10.79
CA ARG A 94 -4.17 7.24 -11.17
C ARG A 94 -5.60 7.13 -10.65
N THR A 95 -6.51 6.69 -11.52
CA THR A 95 -7.91 6.44 -11.17
C THR A 95 -8.09 5.02 -10.63
N TYR A 96 -8.50 4.91 -9.38
CA TYR A 96 -8.90 3.65 -8.76
C TYR A 96 -10.41 3.54 -8.74
N THR A 97 -10.93 2.34 -9.00
CA THR A 97 -12.36 2.06 -8.96
C THR A 97 -12.70 1.28 -7.71
N VAL A 98 -13.77 1.67 -7.02
CA VAL A 98 -14.21 1.02 -5.78
C VAL A 98 -15.56 0.35 -6.01
N LYS A 99 -15.70 -0.89 -5.54
CA LYS A 99 -16.98 -1.60 -5.49
C LYS A 99 -17.31 -1.94 -4.05
N LEU A 100 -18.49 -1.55 -3.61
CA LEU A 100 -19.02 -1.88 -2.30
C LEU A 100 -20.12 -2.93 -2.44
N ASP A 101 -20.01 -4.04 -1.72
CA ASP A 101 -21.12 -4.97 -1.53
C ASP A 101 -21.60 -4.89 -0.09
N VAL A 102 -22.89 -4.66 0.12
CA VAL A 102 -23.45 -4.59 1.48
C VAL A 102 -24.58 -5.60 1.63
N CYS A 103 -24.61 -6.28 2.78
CA CYS A 103 -25.73 -7.09 3.24
C CYS A 103 -25.91 -6.97 4.75
N ARG A 104 -27.11 -7.26 5.23
CA ARG A 104 -27.48 -7.25 6.65
C ARG A 104 -27.22 -8.63 7.25
N GLU A 105 -26.51 -8.67 8.37
CA GLU A 105 -26.35 -9.88 9.18
C GLU A 105 -27.41 -9.88 10.29
N THR A 106 -28.39 -10.76 10.17
CA THR A 106 -29.51 -10.90 11.12
C THR A 106 -29.07 -11.33 12.51
N ASP A 107 -27.95 -12.06 12.60
CA ASP A 107 -27.47 -12.62 13.88
C ASP A 107 -26.88 -11.55 14.81
N VAL A 108 -26.40 -10.44 14.24
CA VAL A 108 -25.70 -9.36 14.97
C VAL A 108 -26.32 -7.98 14.75
N SER A 109 -27.41 -7.90 13.97
CA SER A 109 -28.07 -6.64 13.59
C SER A 109 -27.11 -5.58 13.02
N LEU A 110 -26.09 -6.02 12.26
CA LEU A 110 -25.11 -5.15 11.61
C LEU A 110 -25.16 -5.30 10.09
N ASN A 111 -24.84 -4.22 9.38
CA ASN A 111 -24.64 -4.28 7.94
C ASN A 111 -23.17 -4.61 7.65
N ARG A 112 -22.90 -5.78 7.07
CA ARG A 112 -21.57 -6.16 6.59
C ARG A 112 -21.33 -5.52 5.23
N ALA A 113 -20.24 -4.77 5.14
CA ALA A 113 -19.76 -4.13 3.94
C ALA A 113 -18.47 -4.79 3.46
N LYS A 114 -18.41 -5.14 2.18
CA LYS A 114 -17.25 -5.69 1.48
C LYS A 114 -16.77 -4.66 0.46
N ILE A 115 -15.58 -4.13 0.70
CA ILE A 115 -14.94 -3.10 -0.11
C ILE A 115 -13.91 -3.77 -1.02
N ARG A 116 -14.01 -3.52 -2.33
CA ARG A 116 -13.05 -4.00 -3.33
C ARG A 116 -12.49 -2.81 -4.11
N ILE A 117 -11.17 -2.68 -4.12
CA ILE A 117 -10.46 -1.61 -4.83
C ILE A 117 -9.79 -2.21 -6.07
N PHE A 118 -10.00 -1.59 -7.22
CA PHE A 118 -9.43 -1.97 -8.51
C PHE A 118 -8.48 -0.87 -8.97
N ALA A 119 -7.28 -1.28 -9.40
CA ALA A 119 -6.30 -0.39 -10.01
C ALA A 119 -6.73 0.04 -11.43
N PRO A 120 -6.06 1.04 -12.05
CA PRO A 120 -6.41 1.51 -13.40
C PRO A 120 -6.37 0.42 -14.49
N ASP A 121 -5.57 -0.63 -14.28
CA ASP A 121 -5.47 -1.80 -15.15
C ASP A 121 -6.65 -2.79 -14.98
N GLY A 122 -7.60 -2.49 -14.07
CA GLY A 122 -8.74 -3.34 -13.73
C GLY A 122 -8.41 -4.49 -12.79
N LYS A 123 -7.14 -4.63 -12.35
CA LYS A 123 -6.74 -5.68 -11.41
C LYS A 123 -7.23 -5.32 -10.01
N ARG A 124 -7.77 -6.32 -9.29
CA ARG A 124 -8.13 -6.14 -7.87
C ARG A 124 -6.86 -5.90 -7.06
N HIS A 125 -6.76 -4.71 -6.48
CA HIS A 125 -5.63 -4.25 -5.69
C HIS A 125 -5.81 -4.57 -4.20
N SER A 126 -7.03 -4.44 -3.68
CA SER A 126 -7.34 -4.71 -2.28
C SER A 126 -8.78 -5.19 -2.07
N GLU A 127 -8.99 -5.97 -1.01
CA GLU A 127 -10.31 -6.41 -0.54
C GLU A 127 -10.34 -6.39 0.99
N LYS A 128 -11.39 -5.79 1.56
CA LYS A 128 -11.62 -5.73 3.00
C LYS A 128 -13.09 -5.86 3.34
N TYR A 129 -13.32 -6.30 4.57
CA TYR A 129 -14.64 -6.36 5.19
C TYR A 129 -14.68 -5.38 6.35
N THR A 130 -15.80 -4.68 6.48
CA THR A 130 -16.11 -3.81 7.60
C THR A 130 -17.59 -3.92 7.96
N TYR A 131 -17.98 -3.34 9.07
CA TYR A 131 -19.38 -3.20 9.46
C TYR A 131 -19.75 -1.73 9.47
N ILE A 132 -20.93 -1.42 8.96
CA ILE A 132 -21.53 -0.09 9.04
C ILE A 132 -22.79 -0.18 9.90
N LYS A 133 -23.09 0.90 10.61
CA LYS A 133 -24.30 0.98 11.41
C LYS A 133 -25.52 0.82 10.50
N ALA A 134 -26.52 0.10 10.97
CA ALA A 134 -27.85 0.21 10.37
C ALA A 134 -28.30 1.66 10.54
N GLY A 135 -28.76 2.28 9.46
CA GLY A 135 -29.49 3.55 9.55
C GLY A 135 -30.59 3.37 10.61
N ALA A 136 -30.77 4.40 11.44
CA ALA A 136 -31.65 4.36 12.60
C ALA A 136 -33.12 4.20 12.20
N ASP A 137 -33.54 2.98 11.89
CA ASP A 137 -34.94 2.59 11.68
C ASP A 137 -35.49 1.78 12.88
N ASP A 138 -34.70 1.56 13.93
CA ASP A 138 -35.09 0.80 15.14
C ASP A 138 -35.29 1.68 16.40
N GLU A 139 -35.88 2.88 16.23
CA GLU A 139 -36.48 3.62 17.35
C GLU A 139 -37.98 3.88 17.09
N ALA A 140 -38.74 2.83 16.76
CA ALA A 140 -40.20 2.89 16.83
C ALA A 140 -40.78 1.49 17.00
N SER A 141 -41.04 1.09 18.25
CA SER A 141 -42.21 0.31 18.71
C SER A 141 -41.91 -0.46 20.00
N GLU A 142 -41.78 0.26 21.11
CA GLU A 142 -42.23 -0.25 22.41
C GLU A 142 -43.30 0.72 22.90
N GLU A 143 -44.57 0.39 22.64
CA GLU A 143 -45.74 0.84 23.42
C GLU A 143 -46.26 -0.35 24.24
#